data_AF-D9R685-F1
#
_entry.id   AF-D9R685-F1
#
_cell.length_a   1.000
_cell.length_b   1.000
_cell.length_c   1.000
_cell.angle_alpha   90.00
_cell.angle_beta   90.00
_cell.angle_gamma   90.00
#
_symmetry.space_group_name_H-M   'P 1'
#
loop_
_entity.id
_entity.type
_entity.pdbx_description
1 polymer ?
#
loop_
_entity_poly.entity_id
_entity_poly.type
_entity_poly.pdbx_seq_one_letter_code
_entity_poly.pdbx_strand_id
1 'polypeptide(L)'
;MNRNYCAIIIDIKRSKTYDIDTRNEVQEYLTKCIKMLNDASKQELACDVTFSAGDELQGLFESPFAAVSYWRILELMVHPVQLRAGLGVGEWNIRIEGGTSAQQDGPAYHNARNAIEEVYKKQFQNIRINSKSEKDIFANYLLNVSWGYKAGQNYMQNFLQLVSELLYPFVGEKGQVNDHGLDMLNLKESYGVKEKTYKRSIGRNQIQSTDFSETDLFRQDEIIITGHMTEADEAVSKKGMNTRIADIVQRSRQNIDTVMKRGNVQLIRSMDFMALQYLINNYGEKNDS
;
A
#
# COMPACT_ATOMS: atom_id res chain seq x y z
N MET A 1 18.16 -7.58 -23.66
CA MET A 1 18.46 -7.17 -22.27
C MET A 1 17.76 -8.14 -21.35
N ASN A 2 18.36 -8.47 -20.20
CA ASN A 2 17.66 -9.29 -19.20
C ASN A 2 16.52 -8.48 -18.58
N ARG A 3 15.41 -9.16 -18.31
CA ARG A 3 14.20 -8.56 -17.71
C ARG A 3 14.47 -8.20 -16.24
N ASN A 4 14.11 -6.99 -15.86
CA ASN A 4 14.21 -6.54 -14.47
C ASN A 4 12.88 -6.75 -13.73
N TYR A 5 12.99 -7.12 -12.46
CA TYR A 5 11.90 -7.27 -11.51
C TYR A 5 12.08 -6.28 -10.36
N CYS A 6 11.08 -6.20 -9.47
CA CYS A 6 11.19 -5.45 -8.22
C CYS A 6 10.93 -6.35 -7.01
N ALA A 7 11.96 -6.66 -6.24
CA ALA A 7 11.80 -7.33 -4.96
C ALA A 7 11.40 -6.31 -3.90
N ILE A 8 10.50 -6.69 -2.99
CA ILE A 8 10.20 -5.92 -1.79
C ILE A 8 10.56 -6.74 -0.56
N ILE A 9 11.16 -6.08 0.42
CA ILE A 9 11.34 -6.60 1.78
C ILE A 9 10.66 -5.63 2.73
N ILE A 10 9.83 -6.14 3.63
CA ILE A 10 8.99 -5.36 4.54
C ILE A 10 9.29 -5.78 5.98
N ASP A 11 9.43 -4.79 6.86
CA ASP A 11 9.66 -4.99 8.30
C ASP A 11 8.61 -4.25 9.13
N ILE A 12 8.25 -4.82 10.27
CA ILE A 12 7.34 -4.18 11.24
C ILE A 12 8.16 -3.30 12.19
N LYS A 13 7.94 -1.99 12.15
CA LYS A 13 8.66 -1.05 13.04
C LYS A 13 8.40 -1.40 14.51
N ARG A 14 9.48 -1.58 15.26
CA ARG A 14 9.47 -1.78 16.72
C ARG A 14 8.65 -3.01 17.15
N SER A 15 8.54 -4.02 16.30
CA SER A 15 7.87 -5.30 16.62
C SER A 15 8.39 -5.94 17.92
N LYS A 16 9.68 -5.81 18.20
CA LYS A 16 10.32 -6.29 19.44
C LYS A 16 9.80 -5.62 20.72
N THR A 17 9.11 -4.49 20.62
CA THR A 17 8.51 -3.78 21.76
C THR A 17 7.09 -4.25 22.08
N TYR A 18 6.48 -5.02 21.18
CA TYR A 18 5.16 -5.59 21.41
C TYR A 18 5.29 -6.82 22.31
N ASP A 19 4.32 -6.99 23.20
CA ASP A 19 4.15 -8.25 23.93
C ASP A 19 3.75 -9.38 22.98
N ILE A 20 3.83 -10.62 23.45
CA ILE A 20 3.64 -11.81 22.62
C ILE A 20 2.22 -11.89 22.04
N ASP A 21 1.21 -11.48 22.79
CA ASP A 21 -0.19 -11.56 22.35
C ASP A 21 -0.44 -10.55 21.23
N THR A 22 0.00 -9.31 21.43
CA THR A 22 -0.04 -8.26 20.38
C THR A 22 0.71 -8.69 19.12
N ARG A 23 1.88 -9.33 19.25
CA ARG A 23 2.63 -9.82 18.09
C ARG A 23 1.87 -10.89 17.32
N ASN A 24 1.25 -11.83 18.02
CA ASN A 24 0.43 -12.88 17.39
C ASN A 24 -0.78 -12.28 16.68
N GLU A 25 -1.51 -11.35 17.32
CA GLU A 25 -2.65 -10.67 16.71
C GLU A 25 -2.26 -9.91 15.43
N VAL A 26 -1.14 -9.18 15.46
CA VAL A 26 -0.62 -8.46 14.30
C VAL A 26 -0.22 -9.43 13.19
N GLN A 27 0.48 -10.53 13.51
CA GLN A 27 0.87 -11.52 12.51
C GLN A 27 -0.34 -12.23 11.88
N GLU A 28 -1.34 -12.63 12.66
CA GLU A 28 -2.57 -13.24 12.15
C GLU A 28 -3.33 -12.29 11.23
N TYR A 29 -3.45 -11.02 11.63
CA TYR A 29 -4.11 -10.00 10.81
C TYR A 29 -3.34 -9.74 9.51
N LEU A 30 -2.02 -9.55 9.63
CA LEU A 30 -1.14 -9.28 8.51
C LEU A 30 -1.15 -10.42 7.49
N THR A 31 -1.17 -11.68 7.95
CA THR A 31 -1.32 -12.86 7.10
C THR A 31 -2.59 -12.79 6.23
N LYS A 32 -3.72 -12.37 6.81
CA LYS A 32 -4.98 -12.21 6.07
C LYS A 32 -4.88 -11.08 5.04
N CYS A 33 -4.30 -9.93 5.42
CA CYS A 33 -4.10 -8.82 4.50
C CYS A 33 -3.26 -9.24 3.29
N ILE A 34 -2.15 -9.94 3.52
CA ILE A 34 -1.23 -10.37 2.45
C ILE A 34 -1.88 -11.38 1.53
N LYS A 35 -2.61 -12.36 2.08
CA LYS A 35 -3.31 -13.33 1.25
C LYS A 35 -4.24 -12.61 0.25
N MET A 36 -5.03 -11.66 0.73
CA MET A 36 -5.96 -10.90 -0.12
C MET A 36 -5.25 -9.99 -1.12
N LEU A 37 -4.14 -9.37 -0.72
CA LEU A 37 -3.37 -8.52 -1.62
C LEU A 37 -2.62 -9.34 -2.68
N ASN A 38 -2.10 -10.53 -2.33
CA ASN A 38 -1.52 -11.44 -3.31
C ASN A 38 -2.56 -11.87 -4.34
N ASP A 39 -3.77 -12.24 -3.89
CA ASP A 39 -4.87 -12.60 -4.78
C ASP A 39 -5.27 -11.42 -5.70
N ALA A 40 -5.37 -10.20 -5.15
CA ALA A 40 -5.70 -8.98 -5.89
C ALA A 40 -4.62 -8.52 -6.87
N SER A 41 -3.34 -8.75 -6.56
CA SER A 41 -2.18 -8.34 -7.37
C SER A 41 -1.54 -9.51 -8.13
N LYS A 42 -2.25 -10.62 -8.30
CA LYS A 42 -1.69 -11.87 -8.85
C LYS A 42 -1.03 -11.72 -10.22
N GLN A 43 -1.55 -10.83 -11.07
CA GLN A 43 -1.00 -10.56 -12.40
C GLN A 43 0.26 -9.69 -12.36
N GLU A 44 0.52 -9.02 -11.23
CA GLU A 44 1.64 -8.11 -11.04
C GLU A 44 2.78 -8.72 -10.20
N LEU A 45 2.56 -9.93 -9.67
CA LEU A 45 3.48 -10.68 -8.83
C LEU A 45 4.23 -11.73 -9.66
N ALA A 46 5.55 -11.73 -9.54
CA ALA A 46 6.41 -12.83 -9.98
C ALA A 46 6.55 -13.90 -8.89
N CYS A 47 6.52 -13.49 -7.62
CA CYS A 47 6.44 -14.35 -6.44
C CYS A 47 5.60 -13.68 -5.36
N ASP A 48 4.67 -14.43 -4.78
CA ASP A 48 3.82 -13.97 -3.68
C ASP A 48 4.60 -13.32 -2.54
N VAL A 49 4.01 -12.27 -1.97
CA VAL A 49 4.51 -11.72 -0.70
C VAL A 49 4.22 -12.74 0.39
N THR A 50 5.25 -13.15 1.12
CA THR A 50 5.16 -14.16 2.17
C THR A 50 6.02 -13.76 3.36
N PHE A 51 5.74 -14.31 4.54
CA PHE A 51 6.69 -14.20 5.65
C PHE A 51 7.96 -14.97 5.32
N SER A 52 9.10 -14.33 5.52
CA SER A 52 10.41 -14.98 5.39
C SER A 52 10.82 -15.55 6.76
N ALA A 53 11.60 -14.80 7.55
CA ALA A 53 12.05 -15.16 8.88
C ALA A 53 11.57 -14.14 9.91
N GLY A 54 10.87 -14.60 10.95
CA GLY A 54 10.36 -13.74 12.02
C GLY A 54 9.16 -12.91 11.56
N ASP A 55 9.30 -11.59 11.62
CA ASP A 55 8.30 -10.58 11.26
C ASP A 55 8.56 -9.88 9.92
N GLU A 56 9.60 -10.31 9.20
CA GLU A 56 9.92 -9.81 7.88
C GLU A 56 9.09 -10.49 6.80
N LEU A 57 8.70 -9.71 5.81
CA LEU A 57 7.99 -10.19 4.63
C LEU A 57 8.79 -9.91 3.38
N GLN A 58 8.66 -10.79 2.39
CA GLN A 58 9.40 -10.71 1.16
C GLN A 58 8.51 -11.14 -0.02
N GLY A 59 8.61 -10.44 -1.14
CA GLY A 59 7.91 -10.75 -2.39
C GLY A 59 8.62 -10.21 -3.62
N LEU A 60 8.15 -10.58 -4.80
CA LEU A 60 8.73 -10.17 -6.08
C LEU A 60 7.64 -9.75 -7.06
N PHE A 61 7.82 -8.59 -7.67
CA PHE A 61 6.87 -7.97 -8.58
C PHE A 61 7.45 -7.82 -9.97
N GLU A 62 6.57 -7.78 -10.96
CA GLU A 62 6.88 -7.54 -12.36
C GLU A 62 7.45 -6.13 -12.59
N SER A 63 7.16 -5.16 -11.70
CA SER A 63 7.70 -3.79 -11.80
C SER A 63 7.74 -3.05 -10.46
N PRO A 64 8.52 -1.96 -10.35
CA PRO A 64 8.48 -1.09 -9.17
C PRO A 64 7.14 -0.40 -8.95
N PHE A 65 6.40 -0.11 -10.02
CA PHE A 65 5.04 0.44 -9.92
C PHE A 65 4.13 -0.53 -9.16
N ALA A 66 4.10 -1.80 -9.57
CA ALA A 66 3.32 -2.85 -8.92
C ALA A 66 3.69 -3.02 -7.43
N ALA A 67 5.00 -3.10 -7.13
CA ALA A 67 5.47 -3.23 -5.75
C ALA A 67 5.03 -2.06 -4.86
N VAL A 68 5.06 -0.82 -5.38
CA VAL A 68 4.62 0.36 -4.64
C VAL A 68 3.09 0.43 -4.53
N SER A 69 2.35 0.07 -5.57
CA SER A 69 0.88 -0.03 -5.51
C SER A 69 0.44 -1.02 -4.43
N TYR A 70 1.05 -2.21 -4.38
CA TYR A 70 0.82 -3.20 -3.33
C TYR A 70 1.14 -2.64 -1.93
N TRP A 71 2.33 -2.06 -1.78
CA TRP A 71 2.80 -1.47 -0.52
C TRP A 71 1.83 -0.42 0.03
N ARG A 72 1.32 0.47 -0.83
CA ARG A 72 0.42 1.56 -0.42
C ARG A 72 -0.87 1.03 0.19
N ILE A 73 -1.47 0.00 -0.40
CA ILE A 73 -2.70 -0.59 0.17
C ILE A 73 -2.38 -1.35 1.46
N LEU A 74 -1.29 -2.12 1.50
CA LEU A 74 -0.86 -2.82 2.71
C LEU A 74 -0.66 -1.85 3.89
N GLU A 75 0.07 -0.75 3.67
CA GLU A 75 0.34 0.28 4.67
C GLU A 75 -0.97 0.84 5.27
N LEU A 76 -1.98 1.10 4.43
CA LEU A 76 -3.27 1.57 4.89
C LEU A 76 -4.03 0.48 5.65
N MET A 77 -4.02 -0.75 5.16
CA MET A 77 -4.68 -1.89 5.80
C MET A 77 -4.18 -2.14 7.23
N VAL A 78 -2.89 -1.95 7.49
CA VAL A 78 -2.28 -2.31 8.78
C VAL A 78 -2.12 -1.13 9.75
N HIS A 79 -2.33 0.11 9.31
CA HIS A 79 -2.31 1.28 10.18
C HIS A 79 -3.20 1.10 11.42
N PRO A 80 -2.73 1.40 12.65
CA PRO A 80 -1.53 2.18 12.98
C PRO A 80 -0.23 1.38 13.14
N VAL A 81 -0.20 0.07 12.83
CA VAL A 81 1.06 -0.69 12.78
C VAL A 81 1.93 -0.06 11.69
N GLN A 82 3.10 0.43 12.09
CA GLN A 82 4.00 1.11 11.17
C GLN A 82 4.91 0.10 10.48
N LEU A 83 4.95 0.13 9.17
CA LEU A 83 5.84 -0.71 8.37
C LEU A 83 7.06 0.09 7.87
N ARG A 84 8.08 -0.65 7.44
CA ARG A 84 9.17 -0.19 6.57
C ARG A 84 9.31 -1.09 5.36
N ALA A 85 9.77 -0.56 4.24
CA ALA A 85 10.07 -1.34 3.05
C ALA A 85 11.39 -0.94 2.38
N GLY A 86 12.10 -1.94 1.86
CA GLY A 86 13.15 -1.80 0.87
C GLY A 86 12.73 -2.45 -0.44
N LEU A 87 12.81 -1.69 -1.53
CA LEU A 87 12.54 -2.13 -2.89
C LEU A 87 13.85 -2.23 -3.65
N GLY A 88 14.05 -3.34 -4.34
CA GLY A 88 15.23 -3.60 -5.14
C GLY A 88 14.87 -3.90 -6.57
N VAL A 89 15.42 -3.12 -7.50
CA VAL A 89 15.22 -3.34 -8.94
C VAL A 89 16.42 -4.08 -9.50
N GLY A 90 16.17 -5.14 -10.26
CA GLY A 90 17.23 -5.91 -10.92
C GLY A 90 16.76 -7.26 -11.42
N GLU A 91 17.70 -8.09 -11.84
CA GLU A 91 17.41 -9.43 -12.34
C GLU A 91 16.95 -10.39 -11.23
N TRP A 92 16.22 -11.43 -11.64
CA TRP A 92 15.84 -12.58 -10.81
C TRP A 92 16.56 -13.84 -11.34
N ASN A 93 17.66 -14.22 -10.68
CA ASN A 93 18.67 -15.15 -11.21
C ASN A 93 18.46 -16.58 -10.69
N ILE A 94 18.27 -16.74 -9.38
CA ILE A 94 18.01 -18.05 -8.77
C ILE A 94 16.49 -18.19 -8.67
N ARG A 95 15.95 -19.11 -9.48
CA ARG A 95 14.52 -19.42 -9.56
C ARG A 95 14.28 -20.84 -9.07
N ILE A 96 13.79 -20.97 -7.84
CA ILE A 96 13.40 -22.25 -7.28
C ILE A 96 11.92 -22.44 -7.57
N GLU A 97 11.61 -23.38 -8.47
CA GLU A 97 10.23 -23.72 -8.82
C GLU A 97 9.44 -24.17 -7.58
N GLY A 98 8.27 -23.58 -7.36
CA GLY A 98 7.45 -23.80 -6.16
C GLY A 98 8.03 -23.25 -4.85
N GLY A 99 9.20 -22.62 -4.88
CA GLY A 99 9.81 -21.99 -3.71
C GLY A 99 9.16 -20.67 -3.34
N THR A 100 9.14 -20.35 -2.05
CA THR A 100 8.66 -19.04 -1.57
C THR A 100 9.61 -17.92 -2.00
N SER A 101 9.17 -16.67 -1.91
CA SER A 101 10.03 -15.53 -2.24
C SER A 101 11.32 -15.49 -1.41
N ALA A 102 11.38 -16.11 -0.23
CA ALA A 102 12.56 -16.20 0.61
C ALA A 102 13.62 -17.20 0.10
N GLN A 103 13.22 -18.11 -0.81
CA GLN A 103 14.09 -19.11 -1.42
C GLN A 103 14.62 -18.66 -2.79
N GLN A 104 14.14 -17.53 -3.29
CA GLN A 104 14.57 -16.92 -4.54
C GLN A 104 15.76 -15.99 -4.30
N ASP A 105 16.55 -15.71 -5.34
CA ASP A 105 17.69 -14.81 -5.23
C ASP A 105 18.03 -14.09 -6.55
N GLY A 106 18.76 -12.98 -6.43
CA GLY A 106 19.23 -12.18 -7.56
C GLY A 106 19.46 -10.71 -7.20
N PRO A 107 19.98 -9.91 -8.14
CA PRO A 107 20.19 -8.48 -7.95
C PRO A 107 18.98 -7.73 -7.39
N ALA A 108 17.74 -8.10 -7.77
CA ALA A 108 16.53 -7.52 -7.19
C ALA A 108 16.49 -7.68 -5.65
N TYR A 109 16.69 -8.90 -5.14
CA TYR A 109 16.67 -9.19 -3.71
C TYR A 109 17.83 -8.55 -2.96
N HIS A 110 19.04 -8.61 -3.50
CA HIS A 110 20.21 -7.93 -2.93
C HIS A 110 20.00 -6.41 -2.83
N ASN A 111 19.40 -5.80 -3.85
CA ASN A 111 19.11 -4.37 -3.85
C ASN A 111 18.01 -4.02 -2.83
N ALA A 112 16.99 -4.87 -2.68
CA ALA A 112 15.92 -4.68 -1.69
C ALA A 112 16.46 -4.75 -0.26
N ARG A 113 17.36 -5.70 0.01
CA ARG A 113 18.07 -5.82 1.29
C ARG A 113 18.88 -4.57 1.60
N ASN A 114 19.67 -4.09 0.63
CA ASN A 114 20.40 -2.83 0.78
C ASN A 114 19.45 -1.63 1.02
N ALA A 115 18.29 -1.59 0.36
CA ALA A 115 17.33 -0.51 0.51
C ALA A 115 16.67 -0.48 1.91
N ILE A 116 16.30 -1.64 2.46
CA ILE A 116 15.71 -1.70 3.81
C ILE A 116 16.77 -1.41 4.89
N GLU A 117 18.01 -1.84 4.70
CA GLU A 117 19.11 -1.47 5.60
C GLU A 117 19.35 0.04 5.64
N GLU A 118 19.26 0.70 4.47
CA GLU A 118 19.34 2.15 4.39
C GLU A 118 18.13 2.86 5.01
N VAL A 119 16.91 2.31 4.88
CA VAL A 119 15.71 2.95 5.43
C VAL A 119 15.72 2.99 6.97
N TYR A 120 16.35 2.02 7.64
CA TYR A 120 16.54 2.07 9.10
C TYR A 120 17.34 3.28 9.56
N LYS A 121 18.21 3.82 8.70
CA LYS A 121 19.08 4.97 9.00
C LYS A 121 18.40 6.31 8.71
N LYS A 122 17.19 6.33 8.13
CA LYS A 122 16.48 7.56 7.75
C LYS A 122 15.42 7.93 8.80
N GLN A 123 15.30 9.23 9.06
CA GLN A 123 14.28 9.78 9.98
C GLN A 123 12.94 10.03 9.28
N PHE A 124 12.99 10.45 8.02
CA PHE A 124 11.83 10.93 7.24
C PHE A 124 11.42 9.98 6.12
N GLN A 125 11.85 8.71 6.18
CA GLN A 125 11.50 7.72 5.16
C GLN A 125 11.10 6.39 5.82
N ASN A 126 10.07 5.76 5.28
CA ASN A 126 9.67 4.40 5.62
C ASN A 126 9.75 3.43 4.44
N ILE A 127 9.91 3.94 3.22
CA ILE A 127 10.12 3.13 2.02
C ILE A 127 11.34 3.64 1.27
N ARG A 128 12.16 2.74 0.72
CA ARG A 128 13.25 3.11 -0.21
C ARG A 128 13.33 2.17 -1.40
N ILE A 129 13.69 2.70 -2.56
CA ILE A 129 14.06 1.97 -3.77
C ILE A 129 15.57 2.04 -4.02
N ASN A 130 16.11 0.94 -4.53
CA ASN A 130 17.49 0.81 -4.98
C ASN A 130 17.51 0.07 -6.32
N SER A 131 17.88 0.77 -7.39
CA SER A 131 18.14 0.25 -8.73
C SER A 131 19.59 0.44 -9.16
N LYS A 132 20.47 0.84 -8.22
CA LYS A 132 21.86 1.25 -8.49
C LYS A 132 21.94 2.43 -9.46
N SER A 133 20.97 3.35 -9.41
CA SER A 133 20.88 4.48 -10.32
C SER A 133 20.60 5.79 -9.59
N GLU A 134 21.09 6.91 -10.10
CA GLU A 134 20.91 8.23 -9.48
C GLU A 134 19.43 8.67 -9.39
N LYS A 135 18.58 8.18 -10.31
CA LYS A 135 17.11 8.39 -10.25
C LYS A 135 16.47 7.87 -8.97
N ASP A 136 17.13 6.95 -8.25
CA ASP A 136 16.66 6.46 -6.95
C ASP A 136 16.54 7.61 -5.95
N ILE A 137 17.40 8.63 -6.02
CA ILE A 137 17.38 9.76 -5.07
C ILE A 137 16.01 10.44 -5.13
N PHE A 138 15.57 10.82 -6.33
CA PHE A 138 14.30 11.53 -6.51
C PHE A 138 13.10 10.61 -6.23
N ALA A 139 13.13 9.36 -6.69
CA ALA A 139 12.10 8.38 -6.37
C ALA A 139 11.92 8.22 -4.86
N ASN A 140 13.02 8.11 -4.11
CA ASN A 140 12.99 7.95 -2.66
C ASN A 140 12.36 9.16 -1.95
N TYR A 141 12.57 10.39 -2.42
CA TYR A 141 11.90 11.54 -1.84
C TYR A 141 10.41 11.59 -2.20
N LEU A 142 10.05 11.34 -3.45
CA LEU A 142 8.65 11.31 -3.88
C LEU A 142 7.84 10.24 -3.15
N LEU A 143 8.37 9.03 -2.99
CA LEU A 143 7.68 7.93 -2.29
C LEU A 143 7.37 8.23 -0.81
N ASN A 144 8.10 9.17 -0.20
CA ASN A 144 7.95 9.49 1.22
C ASN A 144 7.29 10.85 1.48
N VAL A 145 6.95 11.63 0.44
CA VAL A 145 6.40 12.99 0.62
C VAL A 145 5.07 12.97 1.38
N SER A 146 4.26 11.92 1.19
CA SER A 146 2.97 11.72 1.86
C SER A 146 3.08 10.99 3.20
N TRP A 147 4.26 10.42 3.54
CA TRP A 147 4.41 9.52 4.68
C TRP A 147 4.06 10.18 6.02
N GLY A 148 4.54 11.40 6.26
CA GLY A 148 4.25 12.14 7.50
C GLY A 148 2.76 12.38 7.72
N TYR A 149 2.01 12.64 6.63
CA TYR A 149 0.56 12.81 6.68
C TYR A 149 -0.15 11.49 6.99
N LYS A 150 0.21 10.41 6.29
CA LYS A 150 -0.35 9.06 6.51
C LYS A 150 -0.11 8.57 7.94
N ALA A 151 1.13 8.71 8.43
CA ALA A 151 1.51 8.28 9.78
C ALA A 151 0.75 9.03 10.90
N GLY A 152 0.29 10.26 10.63
CA GLY A 152 -0.47 11.07 11.58
C GLY A 152 -1.99 10.87 11.54
N GLN A 153 -2.52 10.07 10.61
CA GLN A 153 -3.96 9.85 10.49
C GLN A 153 -4.51 9.05 11.69
N ASN A 154 -5.69 9.43 12.17
CA ASN A 154 -6.47 8.54 13.04
C ASN A 154 -7.15 7.42 12.24
N TYR A 155 -7.72 6.44 12.94
CA TYR A 155 -8.38 5.29 12.31
C TYR A 155 -9.39 5.71 11.23
N MET A 156 -10.31 6.64 11.52
CA MET A 156 -11.34 7.03 10.54
C MET A 156 -10.74 7.75 9.32
N GLN A 157 -9.70 8.55 9.49
CA GLN A 157 -9.02 9.21 8.37
C GLN A 157 -8.31 8.20 7.47
N ASN A 158 -7.58 7.26 8.08
CA ASN A 158 -6.93 6.17 7.36
C ASN A 158 -7.94 5.23 6.68
N PHE A 159 -9.07 4.95 7.35
CA PHE A 159 -10.14 4.14 6.78
C PHE A 159 -10.74 4.79 5.53
N LEU A 160 -11.06 6.10 5.58
CA LEU A 160 -11.56 6.81 4.39
C LEU A 160 -10.49 6.97 3.30
N GLN A 161 -9.21 7.04 3.66
CA GLN A 161 -8.11 6.94 2.69
C GLN A 161 -8.15 5.59 1.97
N LEU A 162 -8.25 4.46 2.71
CA LEU A 162 -8.36 3.12 2.14
C LEU A 162 -9.58 2.98 1.22
N VAL A 163 -10.76 3.45 1.66
CA VAL A 163 -11.98 3.45 0.81
C VAL A 163 -11.73 4.23 -0.48
N SER A 164 -11.04 5.37 -0.41
CA SER A 164 -10.70 6.16 -1.60
C SER A 164 -9.73 5.42 -2.53
N GLU A 165 -8.72 4.72 -1.99
CA GLU A 165 -7.79 3.89 -2.79
C GLU A 165 -8.50 2.74 -3.48
N LEU A 166 -9.46 2.10 -2.82
CA LEU A 166 -10.15 0.95 -3.38
C LEU A 166 -11.24 1.34 -4.38
N LEU A 167 -11.91 2.47 -4.21
CA LEU A 167 -12.90 2.97 -5.17
C LEU A 167 -12.28 3.65 -6.39
N TYR A 168 -11.13 4.29 -6.20
CA TYR A 168 -10.43 5.05 -7.23
C TYR A 168 -8.98 4.58 -7.32
N PRO A 169 -8.73 3.32 -7.71
CA PRO A 169 -7.38 2.76 -7.70
C PRO A 169 -6.49 3.44 -8.75
N PHE A 170 -5.21 3.59 -8.42
CA PHE A 170 -4.19 3.93 -9.41
C PHE A 170 -3.78 2.66 -10.16
N VAL A 171 -4.00 2.63 -11.47
CA VAL A 171 -3.73 1.46 -12.33
C VAL A 171 -2.76 1.83 -13.45
N GLY A 172 -1.95 0.88 -13.90
CA GLY A 172 -1.09 1.07 -15.08
C GLY A 172 -1.88 1.00 -16.39
N GLU A 173 -2.90 0.15 -16.43
CA GLU A 173 -3.77 -0.07 -17.59
C GLU A 173 -5.22 -0.26 -17.14
N LYS A 174 -6.19 0.04 -18.04
CA LYS A 174 -7.61 -0.10 -17.72
C LYS A 174 -8.03 -1.57 -17.59
N GLY A 175 -9.03 -1.81 -16.73
CA GLY A 175 -9.65 -3.12 -16.59
C GLY A 175 -8.98 -4.02 -15.57
N GLN A 176 -8.12 -3.46 -14.72
CA GLN A 176 -7.61 -4.11 -13.52
C GLN A 176 -8.68 -4.03 -12.42
N VAL A 177 -9.78 -4.77 -12.58
CA VAL A 177 -10.83 -4.83 -11.56
C VAL A 177 -10.34 -5.64 -10.38
N ASN A 178 -10.34 -5.03 -9.20
CA ASN A 178 -10.05 -5.71 -7.94
C ASN A 178 -11.35 -6.08 -7.22
N ASP A 179 -11.77 -7.33 -7.41
CA ASP A 179 -12.98 -7.88 -6.79
C ASP A 179 -12.84 -8.08 -5.26
N HIS A 180 -11.65 -7.89 -4.68
CA HIS A 180 -11.39 -8.05 -3.25
C HIS A 180 -11.55 -6.76 -2.42
N GLY A 181 -11.85 -5.62 -3.03
CA GLY A 181 -11.88 -4.34 -2.32
C GLY A 181 -12.89 -4.30 -1.16
N LEU A 182 -14.05 -4.93 -1.34
CA LEU A 182 -15.07 -5.02 -0.30
C LEU A 182 -14.62 -5.87 0.89
N ASP A 183 -14.02 -7.03 0.59
CA ASP A 183 -13.45 -7.91 1.60
C ASP A 183 -12.34 -7.19 2.38
N MET A 184 -11.52 -6.37 1.72
CA MET A 184 -10.45 -5.61 2.36
C MET A 184 -11.03 -4.61 3.37
N LEU A 185 -12.14 -3.94 3.04
CA LEU A 185 -12.83 -3.05 3.97
C LEU A 185 -13.42 -3.80 5.17
N ASN A 186 -14.07 -4.94 4.91
CA ASN A 186 -14.59 -5.82 5.97
C ASN A 186 -13.49 -6.27 6.93
N LEU A 187 -12.34 -6.70 6.39
CA LEU A 187 -11.19 -7.11 7.17
C LEU A 187 -10.65 -5.94 8.00
N LYS A 188 -10.49 -4.75 7.40
CA LYS A 188 -10.01 -3.55 8.09
C LYS A 188 -10.92 -3.14 9.25
N GLU A 189 -12.24 -3.17 9.04
CA GLU A 189 -13.20 -2.89 10.12
C GLU A 189 -13.08 -3.88 11.27
N SER A 190 -12.96 -5.18 10.97
CA SER A 190 -12.83 -6.21 12.00
C SER A 190 -11.60 -6.01 12.89
N TYR A 191 -10.53 -5.44 12.34
CA TYR A 191 -9.32 -5.08 13.07
C TYR A 191 -9.47 -3.80 13.89
N GLY A 192 -10.07 -2.75 13.32
CA GLY A 192 -10.37 -1.50 14.03
C GLY A 192 -11.30 -1.67 15.22
N VAL A 193 -12.21 -2.66 15.18
CA VAL A 193 -13.05 -3.04 16.31
C VAL A 193 -12.22 -3.66 17.45
N LYS A 194 -11.16 -4.41 17.16
CA LYS A 194 -10.25 -4.98 18.17
C LYS A 194 -9.31 -3.95 18.79
N GLU A 195 -8.90 -2.91 18.05
CA GLU A 195 -8.09 -1.79 18.57
C GLU A 195 -8.80 -1.04 19.73
N LYS A 196 -10.14 -1.04 19.76
CA LYS A 196 -10.94 -0.53 20.90
C LYS A 196 -10.76 -1.33 22.18
N THR A 197 -10.42 -2.62 22.09
CA THR A 197 -10.18 -3.48 23.25
C THR A 197 -8.80 -3.20 23.85
N TYR A 198 -7.85 -2.74 23.02
CA TYR A 198 -6.50 -2.34 23.43
C TYR A 198 -6.44 -0.96 24.11
N LYS A 199 -7.47 -0.11 23.94
CA LYS A 199 -7.61 1.20 24.62
C LYS A 199 -8.81 1.22 25.56
N ARG A 200 -8.70 0.52 26.70
CA ARG A 200 -9.67 0.55 27.80
C ARG A 200 -9.67 1.86 28.64
N SER A 201 -9.21 2.99 28.09
CA SER A 201 -9.10 4.26 28.84
C SER A 201 -9.56 5.54 28.13
N ILE A 202 -10.17 5.48 26.94
CA ILE A 202 -10.77 6.69 26.33
C ILE A 202 -12.18 6.39 25.84
N GLY A 203 -13.15 7.02 26.52
CA GLY A 203 -14.52 7.34 26.11
C GLY A 203 -15.19 6.45 25.05
N ARG A 204 -16.26 5.76 25.49
CA ARG A 204 -17.26 5.10 24.65
C ARG A 204 -17.71 6.00 23.48
N ASN A 205 -17.18 5.76 22.29
CA ASN A 205 -17.88 6.07 21.05
C ASN A 205 -18.10 4.73 20.33
N GLN A 206 -19.36 4.30 20.30
CA GLN A 206 -19.80 3.19 19.46
C GLN A 206 -19.55 3.58 18.00
N ILE A 207 -18.44 3.13 17.41
CA ILE A 207 -18.34 3.07 15.94
C ILE A 207 -19.40 2.05 15.51
N GLN A 208 -20.47 2.51 14.86
CA GLN A 208 -21.41 1.67 14.11
C GLN A 208 -20.59 0.86 13.10
N SER A 209 -20.77 -0.46 13.10
CA SER A 209 -20.27 -1.32 12.02
C SER A 209 -20.94 -0.93 10.72
N THR A 210 -20.18 -0.80 9.64
CA THR A 210 -20.74 -0.58 8.31
C THR A 210 -21.06 -1.93 7.68
N ASP A 211 -22.29 -2.09 7.16
CA ASP A 211 -22.63 -3.25 6.33
C ASP A 211 -22.23 -2.94 4.89
N PHE A 212 -21.31 -3.75 4.36
CA PHE A 212 -20.76 -3.64 3.02
C PHE A 212 -21.50 -4.52 2.00
N SER A 213 -22.65 -5.12 2.34
CA SER A 213 -23.36 -6.09 1.51
C SER A 213 -23.84 -5.62 0.12
N GLU A 214 -23.83 -4.32 -0.17
CA GLU A 214 -24.26 -3.76 -1.47
C GLU A 214 -23.10 -3.64 -2.48
N THR A 215 -22.91 -4.67 -3.31
CA THR A 215 -21.88 -4.71 -4.36
C THR A 215 -22.03 -3.62 -5.43
N ASP A 216 -23.26 -3.19 -5.72
CA ASP A 216 -23.54 -2.20 -6.78
C ASP A 216 -22.95 -0.82 -6.46
N LEU A 217 -22.77 -0.49 -5.18
CA LEU A 217 -22.14 0.76 -4.75
C LEU A 217 -20.61 0.74 -4.94
N PHE A 218 -19.99 -0.45 -5.01
CA PHE A 218 -18.54 -0.64 -5.01
C PHE A 218 -17.90 -0.77 -6.41
N ARG A 219 -18.44 -0.08 -7.42
CA ARG A 219 -17.85 -0.03 -8.77
C ARG A 219 -16.56 0.80 -8.90
N GLN A 220 -15.41 0.24 -9.17
CA GLN A 220 -14.18 1.06 -9.26
C GLN A 220 -14.21 2.09 -10.41
N ASP A 221 -13.64 3.27 -10.16
CA ASP A 221 -13.39 4.34 -11.15
C ASP A 221 -11.88 4.62 -11.18
N GLU A 222 -11.20 3.82 -12.01
CA GLU A 222 -9.74 3.78 -12.14
C GLU A 222 -9.13 5.14 -12.52
N ILE A 223 -7.95 5.42 -11.95
CA ILE A 223 -7.09 6.54 -12.33
C ILE A 223 -5.84 5.96 -12.97
N ILE A 224 -5.64 6.24 -14.25
CA ILE A 224 -4.53 5.68 -15.03
C ILE A 224 -3.25 6.46 -14.72
N ILE A 225 -2.18 5.73 -14.41
CA ILE A 225 -0.83 6.26 -14.32
C ILE A 225 -0.15 6.05 -15.67
N THR A 226 0.19 7.14 -16.36
CA THR A 226 0.61 7.11 -17.77
C THR A 226 2.11 7.31 -17.97
N GLY A 227 2.84 7.64 -16.90
CA GLY A 227 4.21 8.16 -16.96
C GLY A 227 4.31 9.65 -17.32
N HIS A 228 3.26 10.26 -17.85
CA HIS A 228 3.28 11.67 -18.23
C HIS A 228 2.96 12.57 -17.03
N MET A 229 3.73 13.65 -16.87
CA MET A 229 3.52 14.63 -15.81
C MET A 229 2.30 15.49 -16.15
N THR A 230 1.17 15.17 -15.54
CA THR A 230 -0.04 16.00 -15.52
C THR A 230 -0.27 16.55 -14.12
N GLU A 231 -1.00 17.65 -14.00
CA GLU A 231 -1.40 18.19 -12.69
C GLU A 231 -2.22 17.15 -11.92
N ALA A 232 -1.77 16.79 -10.73
CA ALA A 232 -2.34 15.68 -9.96
C ALA A 232 -3.80 15.94 -9.56
N ASP A 233 -4.14 17.20 -9.29
CA ASP A 233 -5.46 17.59 -8.82
C ASP A 233 -6.55 17.32 -9.87
N GLU A 234 -6.23 17.41 -11.15
CA GLU A 234 -7.14 17.11 -12.27
C GLU A 234 -7.44 15.61 -12.37
N ALA A 235 -6.44 14.76 -12.08
CA ALA A 235 -6.57 13.31 -12.17
C ALA A 235 -7.25 12.71 -10.93
N VAL A 236 -6.90 13.22 -9.74
CA VAL A 236 -7.31 12.65 -8.45
C VAL A 236 -8.69 13.14 -8.00
N SER A 237 -9.05 14.39 -8.32
CA SER A 237 -10.33 14.97 -7.88
C SER A 237 -11.50 14.47 -8.73
N LYS A 238 -12.20 13.43 -8.25
CA LYS A 238 -13.39 12.89 -8.94
C LYS A 238 -14.68 13.54 -8.44
N LYS A 239 -15.52 14.00 -9.38
CA LYS A 239 -16.83 14.58 -9.07
C LYS A 239 -17.71 13.55 -8.35
N GLY A 240 -18.29 13.96 -7.22
CA GLY A 240 -19.18 13.10 -6.44
C GLY A 240 -18.47 12.06 -5.55
N MET A 241 -17.13 12.05 -5.50
CA MET A 241 -16.35 11.10 -4.69
C MET A 241 -16.85 11.02 -3.23
N ASN A 242 -16.96 12.17 -2.57
CA ASN A 242 -17.31 12.17 -1.15
C ASN A 242 -18.77 11.77 -0.90
N THR A 243 -19.67 12.04 -1.84
CA THR A 243 -21.06 11.53 -1.77
C THR A 243 -21.05 10.01 -1.85
N ARG A 244 -20.32 9.46 -2.82
CA ARG A 244 -20.24 8.02 -3.02
C ARG A 244 -19.60 7.28 -1.83
N ILE A 245 -18.52 7.84 -1.28
CA ILE A 245 -17.90 7.33 -0.06
C ILE A 245 -18.90 7.38 1.10
N ALA A 246 -19.66 8.48 1.22
CA ALA A 246 -20.67 8.65 2.27
C ALA A 246 -21.78 7.59 2.19
N ASP A 247 -22.21 7.23 0.98
CA ASP A 247 -23.21 6.17 0.76
C ASP A 247 -22.66 4.80 1.20
N ILE A 248 -21.43 4.45 0.77
CA ILE A 248 -20.78 3.17 1.13
C ILE A 248 -20.56 3.04 2.63
N VAL A 249 -20.05 4.09 3.29
CA VAL A 249 -19.76 4.04 4.74
C VAL A 249 -20.97 4.39 5.60
N GLN A 250 -22.12 4.66 4.98
CA GLN A 250 -23.40 4.99 5.62
C GLN A 250 -23.30 6.18 6.59
N ARG A 251 -22.68 7.28 6.15
CA ARG A 251 -22.53 8.53 6.94
C ARG A 251 -22.96 9.74 6.14
N SER A 252 -23.14 10.88 6.80
CA SER A 252 -23.45 12.12 6.07
C SER A 252 -22.25 12.59 5.25
N ARG A 253 -22.50 13.09 4.04
CA ARG A 253 -21.48 13.70 3.18
C ARG A 253 -20.66 14.78 3.91
N GLN A 254 -21.30 15.62 4.72
CA GLN A 254 -20.61 16.68 5.49
C GLN A 254 -19.61 16.10 6.51
N ASN A 255 -19.92 14.94 7.11
CA ASN A 255 -18.99 14.23 7.97
C ASN A 255 -17.78 13.74 7.18
N ILE A 256 -18.00 13.10 6.03
CA ILE A 256 -16.95 12.61 5.14
C ILE A 256 -16.04 13.74 4.66
N ASP A 257 -16.62 14.84 4.18
CA ASP A 257 -15.89 16.04 3.76
C ASP A 257 -14.95 16.54 4.87
N THR A 258 -15.45 16.60 6.11
CA THR A 258 -14.68 17.06 7.27
C THR A 258 -13.53 16.12 7.61
N VAL A 259 -13.78 14.80 7.64
CA VAL A 259 -12.76 13.80 8.00
C VAL A 259 -11.68 13.70 6.93
N MET A 260 -12.06 13.64 5.64
CA MET A 260 -11.11 13.58 4.53
C MET A 260 -10.23 14.84 4.46
N LYS A 261 -10.81 16.03 4.66
CA LYS A 261 -10.05 17.29 4.71
C LYS A 261 -9.04 17.30 5.85
N ARG A 262 -9.47 16.95 7.07
CA ARG A 262 -8.56 16.88 8.24
C ARG A 262 -7.50 15.79 8.12
N GLY A 263 -7.81 14.71 7.39
CA GLY A 263 -6.90 13.60 7.11
C GLY A 263 -5.97 13.84 5.92
N ASN A 264 -6.09 14.97 5.22
CA ASN A 264 -5.32 15.29 4.01
C ASN A 264 -5.45 14.25 2.88
N VAL A 265 -6.60 13.58 2.76
CA VAL A 265 -6.76 12.41 1.87
C VAL A 265 -6.46 12.75 0.41
N GLN A 266 -7.02 13.85 -0.10
CA GLN A 266 -6.77 14.27 -1.49
C GLN A 266 -5.31 14.67 -1.73
N LEU A 267 -4.70 15.40 -0.78
CA LEU A 267 -3.30 15.80 -0.88
C LEU A 267 -2.35 14.60 -0.90
N ILE A 268 -2.59 13.61 -0.03
CA ILE A 268 -1.84 12.34 0.00
C ILE A 268 -1.96 11.63 -1.36
N ARG A 269 -3.18 11.57 -1.91
CA ARG A 269 -3.42 10.93 -3.22
C ARG A 269 -2.73 11.66 -4.36
N SER A 270 -2.75 13.00 -4.39
CA SER A 270 -2.03 13.80 -5.38
C SER A 270 -0.51 13.57 -5.30
N MET A 271 0.04 13.54 -4.08
CA MET A 271 1.46 13.22 -3.84
C MET A 271 1.83 11.82 -4.32
N ASP A 272 1.04 10.82 -3.95
CA ASP A 272 1.28 9.42 -4.34
C ASP A 272 1.12 9.22 -5.85
N PHE A 273 0.14 9.89 -6.47
CA PHE A 273 -0.03 9.91 -7.93
C PHE A 273 1.27 10.36 -8.62
N MET A 274 1.87 11.47 -8.18
CA MET A 274 3.12 11.96 -8.76
C MET A 274 4.28 10.98 -8.56
N ALA A 275 4.35 10.32 -7.39
CA ALA A 275 5.34 9.28 -7.16
C ALA A 275 5.19 8.10 -8.13
N LEU A 276 3.95 7.64 -8.36
CA LEU A 276 3.65 6.55 -9.29
C LEU A 276 3.92 6.94 -10.76
N GLN A 277 3.56 8.15 -11.17
CA GLN A 277 3.90 8.67 -12.52
C GLN A 277 5.41 8.65 -12.73
N TYR A 278 6.18 9.10 -11.73
CA TYR A 278 7.63 9.06 -11.80
C TYR A 278 8.17 7.63 -11.92
N LEU A 279 7.60 6.67 -11.19
CA LEU A 279 8.02 5.27 -11.27
C LEU A 279 7.79 4.67 -12.66
N ILE A 280 6.60 4.82 -13.24
CA ILE A 280 6.33 4.29 -14.59
C ILE A 280 7.27 4.93 -15.62
N ASN A 281 7.45 6.25 -15.58
CA ASN A 281 8.29 6.95 -16.54
C ASN A 281 9.78 6.56 -16.47
N ASN A 282 10.30 6.29 -15.27
CA ASN A 282 11.74 6.09 -15.05
C ASN A 282 12.13 4.61 -14.89
N TYR A 283 11.19 3.74 -14.54
CA TYR A 283 11.45 2.31 -14.26
C TYR A 283 10.55 1.36 -15.05
N GLY A 284 9.56 1.85 -15.78
CA GLY A 284 8.80 1.03 -16.72
C GLY A 284 9.68 0.53 -17.86
N GLU A 285 9.35 -0.63 -18.41
CA GLU A 285 9.96 -1.11 -19.66
C GLU A 285 9.52 -0.15 -20.77
N LYS A 286 10.45 0.64 -21.32
CA LYS A 286 10.20 1.34 -22.56
C LYS A 286 10.16 0.27 -23.65
N ASN A 287 8.97 -0.03 -24.14
CA ASN A 287 8.85 -0.66 -25.44
C ASN A 287 9.35 0.38 -26.45
N ASP A 288 10.62 0.31 -26.80
CA ASP A 288 11.15 1.03 -27.96
C ASP A 288 10.41 0.49 -29.19
N SER A 289 9.37 1.21 -29.61
CA SER A 289 8.68 1.03 -30.89
C SER A 289 9.46 1.68 -32.02
#